data_AF-A0A431UV70-F1
#
_entry.id   AF-A0A431UV70-F1
#
_cell.length_a   1.000
_cell.length_b   1.000
_cell.length_c   1.000
_cell.angle_alpha   90.00
_cell.angle_beta   90.00
_cell.angle_gamma   90.00
#
_symmetry.space_group_name_H-M   'P 1'
#
loop_
_entity.id
_entity.type
_entity.pdbx_description
1 polymer ?
#
loop_
_entity_poly.entity_id
_entity_poly.type
_entity_poly.pdbx_seq_one_letter_code
_entity_poly.pdbx_strand_id
1 'polypeptide(L)'
;MNKKMFFVLLTIVIILGCSMFLYKNAEKSDSQIANESETKVEDYSPVLLEDIFTQSKQGKILNAPFIAGKTNLEEVIELWGNPNVIDNTSVGDYSDYISYEATIGSVNSVVVDVRSYKSDLNTIRLKDIEAFAGKPDKITYYQDKNNDQIILIYNVSSTYQLKWILPRPTESEPNPKVHHISVLSQNNLMIQQIQNKISKMTLEEKIGQMIFTGISGKTLNENDLSLINEYKVGGIIFFKGNLVSTNQTLNLLNEIKSVNEKNDFPLFLGIDEEGGRISRLPKELIGIPSSKKISESNDVFFAHDIGKILGKELSAFGFNLNFAPVLDVNSNPKNPVIGDRSFGDNPDIVSSFGIEVMKGLQSQNIISVVKHFPGHGDTAVDSHLDLPVVNKSLDQLKKLELIPFKKAFAEGTDVVMVAHILLPKIDSTFPSSMSKEIITGILREQLNFDGVVITDDLTMKAITNNYDITAAAVNSVKAGSDIILIAHDYHNVISSFQALKKAVESGEISEERIDESVTRILQLKEKYKIDNSKVNKINIEELNRTINKVLNKYNS
;
A
#
# COMPACT_ATOMS: atom_id res chain seq x y z
N MET A 1 42.25 -50.39 4.01
CA MET A 1 41.16 -50.95 4.85
C MET A 1 40.73 -49.90 5.87
N ASN A 2 39.41 -49.70 6.05
CA ASN A 2 38.66 -49.16 7.22
C ASN A 2 39.40 -48.30 8.29
N LYS A 3 38.94 -47.05 8.57
CA LYS A 3 37.99 -46.64 9.66
C LYS A 3 38.52 -46.97 11.09
N LYS A 4 38.43 -46.12 12.15
CA LYS A 4 37.55 -44.97 12.50
C LYS A 4 37.96 -44.36 13.88
N MET A 5 37.58 -43.10 14.20
CA MET A 5 37.19 -42.56 15.57
C MET A 5 38.29 -42.46 16.70
N PHE A 6 38.28 -41.59 17.74
CA PHE A 6 37.42 -40.46 18.22
C PHE A 6 38.11 -39.64 19.38
N PHE A 7 37.55 -38.45 19.72
CA PHE A 7 37.57 -37.65 21.00
C PHE A 7 38.94 -37.05 21.49
N VAL A 8 39.07 -35.93 22.26
CA VAL A 8 38.40 -34.57 22.35
C VAL A 8 38.96 -33.74 23.55
N LEU A 9 38.81 -32.39 23.52
CA LEU A 9 38.68 -31.41 24.66
C LEU A 9 39.87 -30.54 25.21
N LEU A 10 39.58 -29.21 25.27
CA LEU A 10 39.84 -28.12 26.28
C LEU A 10 41.25 -27.60 26.76
N THR A 11 41.53 -26.33 26.38
CA THR A 11 41.87 -25.09 27.17
C THR A 11 42.89 -25.02 28.34
N ILE A 12 43.78 -24.00 28.33
CA ILE A 12 43.80 -22.76 29.18
C ILE A 12 45.08 -21.90 28.85
N VAL A 13 45.01 -20.66 28.30
CA VAL A 13 45.04 -19.24 28.85
C VAL A 13 46.32 -18.76 29.59
N ILE A 14 46.65 -17.44 29.47
CA ILE A 14 47.60 -16.56 30.26
C ILE A 14 49.05 -16.36 29.66
N ILE A 15 49.73 -15.18 29.64
CA ILE A 15 49.36 -13.74 29.46
C ILE A 15 50.61 -12.80 29.20
N LEU A 16 50.42 -11.62 28.55
CA LEU A 16 51.24 -10.35 28.41
C LEU A 16 52.80 -10.28 28.26
N GLY A 17 53.26 -9.26 27.50
CA GLY A 17 54.59 -8.60 27.64
C GLY A 17 54.83 -7.47 26.60
N CYS A 18 55.14 -6.23 27.03
CA CYS A 18 55.07 -5.02 26.19
C CYS A 18 56.42 -4.34 25.89
N SER A 19 56.41 -3.44 24.87
CA SER A 19 57.14 -2.15 24.76
C SER A 19 58.42 -2.00 23.89
N MET A 20 58.38 -0.91 23.08
CA MET A 20 59.45 0.06 22.71
C MET A 20 60.76 -0.44 22.05
N PHE A 21 61.54 0.30 21.25
CA PHE A 21 61.57 1.57 20.47
C PHE A 21 63.07 1.71 20.06
N LEU A 22 63.47 2.65 19.17
CA LEU A 22 64.84 2.91 18.61
C LEU A 22 65.06 2.29 17.21
N TYR A 23 65.20 2.98 16.06
CA TYR A 23 65.68 4.31 15.64
C TYR A 23 67.17 4.35 15.21
N LYS A 24 67.44 4.89 13.99
CA LYS A 24 68.75 5.19 13.33
C LYS A 24 69.58 3.97 12.82
N ASN A 25 70.42 4.08 11.77
CA ASN A 25 70.78 5.21 10.89
C ASN A 25 71.42 4.74 9.55
N ALA A 26 71.30 5.55 8.48
CA ALA A 26 72.28 5.94 7.42
C ALA A 26 73.19 4.89 6.70
N GLU A 27 73.75 5.08 5.49
CA GLU A 27 74.07 6.27 4.66
C GLU A 27 73.96 6.02 3.12
N LYS A 28 73.83 7.12 2.34
CA LYS A 28 74.46 7.51 1.02
C LYS A 28 74.84 6.43 -0.03
N SER A 29 74.83 6.64 -1.35
CA SER A 29 74.45 7.72 -2.31
C SER A 29 74.14 7.01 -3.68
N ASP A 30 73.66 7.58 -4.80
CA ASP A 30 73.82 8.88 -5.44
C ASP A 30 72.66 9.23 -6.42
N SER A 31 72.56 10.52 -6.75
CA SER A 31 71.83 11.19 -7.86
C SER A 31 70.89 10.39 -8.79
N GLN A 32 69.63 10.86 -8.94
CA GLN A 32 69.22 11.70 -10.08
C GLN A 32 67.87 12.39 -9.85
N ILE A 33 67.58 13.42 -10.66
CA ILE A 33 66.50 14.40 -10.47
C ILE A 33 65.21 13.95 -11.17
N ALA A 34 64.10 13.95 -10.44
CA ALA A 34 62.77 14.16 -10.99
C ALA A 34 61.92 14.95 -9.97
N ASN A 35 61.50 16.17 -10.32
CA ASN A 35 60.51 16.91 -9.53
C ASN A 35 59.12 16.32 -9.81
N GLU A 36 58.63 15.47 -8.92
CA GLU A 36 57.19 15.26 -8.81
C GLU A 36 56.58 16.42 -8.03
N SER A 37 55.85 17.27 -8.73
CA SER A 37 55.01 18.28 -8.10
C SER A 37 53.82 17.58 -7.45
N GLU A 38 53.88 17.36 -6.13
CA GLU A 38 52.72 16.96 -5.34
C GLU A 38 51.61 18.00 -5.50
N THR A 39 50.66 17.72 -6.38
CA THR A 39 49.39 18.43 -6.45
C THR A 39 48.62 18.12 -5.18
N LYS A 40 48.49 19.13 -4.31
CA LYS A 40 47.64 19.05 -3.12
C LYS A 40 46.25 18.58 -3.52
N VAL A 41 45.89 17.37 -3.11
CA VAL A 41 44.51 16.92 -3.09
C VAL A 41 43.79 17.77 -2.04
N GLU A 42 42.73 18.46 -2.45
CA GLU A 42 41.83 19.13 -1.50
C GLU A 42 41.20 18.05 -0.64
N ASP A 43 41.48 18.09 0.66
CA ASP A 43 41.12 17.03 1.60
C ASP A 43 39.61 17.03 1.82
N TYR A 44 38.96 15.91 1.52
CA TYR A 44 37.53 15.74 1.71
C TYR A 44 37.19 15.73 3.22
N SER A 45 36.14 16.44 3.64
CA SER A 45 35.72 16.50 5.05
C SER A 45 34.76 15.37 5.41
N PRO A 46 35.13 14.39 6.27
CA PRO A 46 34.28 13.26 6.67
C PRO A 46 32.87 13.65 7.16
N VAL A 47 32.75 14.83 7.75
CA VAL A 47 31.50 15.41 8.26
C VAL A 47 30.48 15.63 7.13
N LEU A 48 30.93 15.97 5.91
CA LEU A 48 30.02 16.32 4.81
C LEU A 48 29.25 15.09 4.28
N LEU A 49 29.87 13.91 4.13
CA LEU A 49 29.11 12.69 3.82
C LEU A 49 28.17 12.32 4.96
N GLU A 50 28.61 12.41 6.22
CA GLU A 50 27.78 12.08 7.37
C GLU A 50 26.52 12.97 7.43
N ASP A 51 26.67 14.27 7.20
CA ASP A 51 25.59 15.23 7.11
C ASP A 51 24.65 14.94 5.93
N ILE A 52 25.17 14.66 4.73
CA ILE A 52 24.36 14.29 3.56
C ILE A 52 23.57 12.99 3.80
N PHE A 53 24.19 11.95 4.37
CA PHE A 53 23.51 10.71 4.73
C PHE A 53 22.50 10.90 5.87
N THR A 54 22.72 11.88 6.77
CA THR A 54 21.81 12.18 7.89
C THR A 54 20.59 13.01 7.45
N GLN A 55 20.77 13.98 6.55
CA GLN A 55 19.66 14.75 5.98
C GLN A 55 18.82 13.93 5.00
N SER A 56 19.45 13.11 4.16
CA SER A 56 18.74 12.27 3.18
C SER A 56 17.84 11.22 3.82
N LYS A 57 18.22 10.68 5.00
CA LYS A 57 17.34 9.85 5.86
C LYS A 57 16.05 10.55 6.27
N GLN A 58 16.05 11.88 6.30
CA GLN A 58 14.89 12.73 6.63
C GLN A 58 14.18 13.27 5.37
N GLY A 59 14.61 12.86 4.17
CA GLY A 59 14.06 13.32 2.90
C GLY A 59 14.55 14.71 2.45
N LYS A 60 15.67 15.19 3.02
CA LYS A 60 16.23 16.53 2.76
C LYS A 60 17.61 16.49 2.10
N ILE A 61 17.96 17.55 1.38
CA ILE A 61 19.37 17.92 1.11
C ILE A 61 19.88 18.87 2.19
N LEU A 62 21.20 19.07 2.25
CA LEU A 62 21.79 20.06 3.16
C LEU A 62 21.31 21.48 2.84
N ASN A 63 20.98 22.22 3.90
CA ASN A 63 20.57 23.63 3.85
C ASN A 63 19.29 23.93 3.03
N ALA A 64 18.47 22.93 2.73
CA ALA A 64 17.09 23.12 2.25
C ALA A 64 16.08 22.66 3.32
N PRO A 65 15.01 23.42 3.59
CA PRO A 65 14.02 23.02 4.60
C PRO A 65 13.09 21.90 4.11
N PHE A 66 12.95 21.74 2.78
CA PHE A 66 11.96 20.91 2.11
C PHE A 66 12.20 19.41 2.27
N ILE A 67 11.11 18.68 2.46
CA ILE A 67 11.11 17.23 2.64
C ILE A 67 10.43 16.59 1.43
N ALA A 68 11.16 15.75 0.71
CA ALA A 68 10.60 14.91 -0.35
C ALA A 68 9.40 14.09 0.19
N GLY A 69 8.31 14.07 -0.57
CA GLY A 69 7.05 13.41 -0.21
C GLY A 69 6.26 14.06 0.92
N LYS A 70 6.59 15.28 1.36
CA LYS A 70 5.80 16.00 2.39
C LYS A 70 5.57 17.48 2.09
N THR A 71 6.59 18.19 1.60
CA THR A 71 6.49 19.62 1.29
C THR A 71 5.64 19.84 0.03
N ASN A 72 4.73 20.81 0.07
CA ASN A 72 4.01 21.30 -1.10
C ASN A 72 4.87 22.30 -1.91
N LEU A 73 4.70 22.34 -3.23
CA LEU A 73 5.34 23.31 -4.12
C LEU A 73 4.97 24.77 -3.75
N GLU A 74 3.77 24.99 -3.19
CA GLU A 74 3.37 26.30 -2.67
C GLU A 74 4.28 26.75 -1.51
N GLU A 75 4.61 25.86 -0.55
CA GLU A 75 5.59 26.16 0.52
C GLU A 75 7.00 26.49 -0.03
N VAL A 76 7.38 25.84 -1.15
CA VAL A 76 8.66 26.13 -1.83
C VAL A 76 8.62 27.54 -2.42
N ILE A 77 7.52 27.92 -3.07
CA ILE A 77 7.35 29.24 -3.69
C ILE A 77 7.25 30.34 -2.64
N GLU A 78 6.60 30.09 -1.50
CA GLU A 78 6.56 31.00 -0.35
C GLU A 78 7.96 31.27 0.23
N LEU A 79 8.81 30.24 0.32
CA LEU A 79 10.13 30.33 0.96
C LEU A 79 11.26 30.77 0.02
N TRP A 80 11.26 30.34 -1.24
CA TRP A 80 12.34 30.58 -2.22
C TRP A 80 11.91 31.49 -3.39
N GLY A 81 10.64 31.87 -3.48
CA GLY A 81 10.08 32.64 -4.59
C GLY A 81 9.72 31.77 -5.80
N ASN A 82 9.41 32.39 -6.94
CA ASN A 82 9.18 31.65 -8.18
C ASN A 82 10.50 31.06 -8.73
N PRO A 83 10.49 29.86 -9.32
CA PRO A 83 11.67 29.26 -9.91
C PRO A 83 12.19 30.03 -11.13
N ASN A 84 13.47 29.84 -11.43
CA ASN A 84 14.15 30.47 -12.57
C ASN A 84 13.81 29.80 -13.91
N VAL A 85 13.65 28.47 -13.90
CA VAL A 85 13.29 27.62 -15.04
C VAL A 85 12.32 26.55 -14.55
N ILE A 86 11.37 26.15 -15.39
CA ILE A 86 10.47 25.03 -15.16
C ILE A 86 10.52 24.11 -16.38
N ASP A 87 11.00 22.88 -16.19
CA ASP A 87 10.98 21.81 -17.19
C ASP A 87 9.86 20.82 -16.85
N ASN A 88 8.79 20.86 -17.66
CA ASN A 88 7.66 19.94 -17.53
C ASN A 88 8.00 18.62 -18.24
N THR A 89 7.93 17.50 -17.50
CA THR A 89 8.26 16.17 -18.04
C THR A 89 7.12 15.18 -17.81
N SER A 90 7.10 14.06 -18.55
CA SER A 90 6.12 12.97 -18.31
C SER A 90 6.25 12.28 -16.94
N VAL A 91 7.22 12.69 -16.13
CA VAL A 91 7.48 12.18 -14.78
C VAL A 91 7.36 13.27 -13.71
N GLY A 92 6.87 14.48 -14.05
CA GLY A 92 6.68 15.61 -13.15
C GLY A 92 7.44 16.86 -13.57
N ASP A 93 7.22 17.94 -12.85
CA ASP A 93 7.75 19.26 -13.18
C ASP A 93 9.00 19.55 -12.36
N TYR A 94 10.09 19.94 -13.03
CA TYR A 94 11.37 20.25 -12.40
C TYR A 94 11.59 21.77 -12.41
N SER A 95 11.60 22.34 -11.22
CA SER A 95 11.75 23.77 -10.97
C SER A 95 13.16 24.08 -10.49
N ASP A 96 13.93 24.84 -11.26
CA ASP A 96 15.30 25.23 -10.92
C ASP A 96 15.33 26.51 -10.09
N TYR A 97 16.10 26.46 -9.01
CA TYR A 97 16.31 27.55 -8.05
C TYR A 97 17.81 27.87 -8.01
N ILE A 98 18.27 28.63 -9.01
CA ILE A 98 19.69 28.88 -9.29
C ILE A 98 20.39 29.53 -8.08
N SER A 99 19.73 30.49 -7.42
CA SER A 99 20.26 31.15 -6.21
C SER A 99 20.47 30.22 -5.01
N TYR A 100 19.89 29.02 -5.04
CA TYR A 100 20.00 27.99 -4.00
C TYR A 100 20.83 26.78 -4.46
N GLU A 101 21.34 26.79 -5.70
CA GLU A 101 22.03 25.67 -6.36
C GLU A 101 21.22 24.37 -6.29
N ALA A 102 19.90 24.45 -6.47
CA ALA A 102 18.99 23.34 -6.23
C ALA A 102 17.89 23.23 -7.31
N THR A 103 17.41 22.01 -7.53
CA THR A 103 16.22 21.72 -8.36
C THR A 103 15.20 20.99 -7.52
N ILE A 104 13.94 21.42 -7.63
CA ILE A 104 12.78 20.81 -6.98
C ILE A 104 11.98 20.09 -8.05
N GLY A 105 11.99 18.76 -8.04
CA GLY A 105 11.05 17.94 -8.81
C GLY A 105 9.75 17.78 -8.04
N SER A 106 8.61 18.02 -8.68
CA SER A 106 7.28 17.94 -8.07
C SER A 106 6.27 17.20 -8.94
N VAL A 107 5.26 16.61 -8.30
CA VAL A 107 4.14 15.89 -8.93
C VAL A 107 2.87 16.28 -8.17
N ASN A 108 1.85 16.77 -8.86
CA ASN A 108 0.60 17.25 -8.27
C ASN A 108 0.83 18.22 -7.09
N SER A 109 1.73 19.18 -7.29
CA SER A 109 2.19 20.15 -6.27
C SER A 109 2.84 19.54 -5.02
N VAL A 110 3.20 18.26 -4.98
CA VAL A 110 4.01 17.67 -3.90
C VAL A 110 5.46 17.55 -4.36
N VAL A 111 6.40 18.05 -3.56
CA VAL A 111 7.85 17.87 -3.80
C VAL A 111 8.19 16.39 -3.73
N VAL A 112 8.80 15.84 -4.79
CA VAL A 112 9.15 14.41 -4.89
C VAL A 112 10.64 14.15 -4.90
N ASP A 113 11.41 15.03 -5.55
CA ASP A 113 12.86 14.97 -5.76
C ASP A 113 13.46 16.31 -5.34
N VAL A 114 14.46 16.29 -4.46
CA VAL A 114 15.20 17.49 -4.03
C VAL A 114 16.66 17.29 -4.43
N ARG A 115 17.13 18.11 -5.37
CA ARG A 115 18.50 18.02 -5.91
C ARG A 115 19.38 19.14 -5.39
N SER A 116 20.64 18.82 -5.12
CA SER A 116 21.67 19.79 -4.75
C SER A 116 22.83 19.72 -5.74
N TYR A 117 23.17 20.87 -6.31
CA TYR A 117 24.29 21.11 -7.22
C TYR A 117 25.42 21.92 -6.56
N LYS A 118 25.34 22.10 -5.23
CA LYS A 118 26.29 22.93 -4.47
C LYS A 118 27.74 22.56 -4.72
N SER A 119 28.56 23.58 -4.89
CA SER A 119 29.98 23.42 -5.24
C SER A 119 30.82 22.58 -4.25
N ASP A 120 30.41 22.49 -2.98
CA ASP A 120 31.06 21.68 -1.94
C ASP A 120 30.97 20.16 -2.21
N LEU A 121 29.94 19.70 -2.94
CA LEU A 121 29.82 18.33 -3.41
C LEU A 121 31.02 17.91 -4.29
N ASN A 122 31.63 18.84 -5.04
CA ASN A 122 32.81 18.57 -5.87
C ASN A 122 34.08 18.23 -5.05
N THR A 123 34.04 18.30 -3.71
CA THR A 123 35.11 17.76 -2.85
C THR A 123 35.00 16.24 -2.67
N ILE A 124 33.79 15.69 -2.81
CA ILE A 124 33.48 14.26 -2.66
C ILE A 124 33.79 13.56 -3.98
N ARG A 125 34.45 12.40 -3.92
CA ARG A 125 34.72 11.52 -5.06
C ARG A 125 34.07 10.15 -4.88
N LEU A 126 33.99 9.39 -5.97
CA LEU A 126 33.43 8.03 -6.03
C LEU A 126 33.91 7.13 -4.87
N LYS A 127 35.23 7.05 -4.65
CA LYS A 127 35.83 6.19 -3.63
C LYS A 127 35.51 6.61 -2.20
N ASP A 128 35.22 7.89 -1.96
CA ASP A 128 34.88 8.39 -0.62
C ASP A 128 33.48 7.89 -0.23
N ILE A 129 32.54 7.90 -1.19
CA ILE A 129 31.20 7.36 -1.03
C ILE A 129 31.26 5.84 -0.80
N GLU A 130 32.03 5.11 -1.61
CA GLU A 130 32.19 3.65 -1.48
C GLU A 130 32.86 3.27 -0.14
N ALA A 131 33.83 4.05 0.33
CA ALA A 131 34.48 3.84 1.62
C ALA A 131 33.57 4.14 2.82
N PHE A 132 32.70 5.16 2.72
CA PHE A 132 31.80 5.56 3.79
C PHE A 132 30.54 4.69 3.89
N ALA A 133 29.87 4.44 2.75
CA ALA A 133 28.56 3.79 2.69
C ALA A 133 28.61 2.33 2.21
N GLY A 134 29.77 1.84 1.75
CA GLY A 134 29.91 0.52 1.15
C GLY A 134 29.31 0.46 -0.26
N LYS A 135 28.81 -0.72 -0.64
CA LYS A 135 28.25 -0.94 -1.98
C LYS A 135 26.83 -0.32 -2.08
N PRO A 136 26.49 0.43 -3.13
CA PRO A 136 25.13 0.93 -3.35
C PRO A 136 24.13 -0.21 -3.60
N ASP A 137 22.87 0.00 -3.19
CA ASP A 137 21.74 -0.90 -3.46
C ASP A 137 21.53 -1.12 -4.97
N LYS A 138 21.75 -0.06 -5.77
CA LYS A 138 21.62 -0.11 -7.23
C LYS A 138 22.61 0.86 -7.89
N ILE A 139 23.15 0.45 -9.04
CA ILE A 139 23.93 1.31 -9.94
C ILE A 139 23.15 1.43 -11.24
N THR A 140 23.05 2.65 -11.78
CA THR A 140 22.50 2.94 -13.10
C THR A 140 23.42 3.87 -13.87
N TYR A 141 23.25 3.94 -15.19
CA TYR A 141 24.04 4.78 -16.08
C TYR A 141 23.12 5.66 -16.92
N TYR A 142 23.56 6.87 -17.21
CA TYR A 142 22.85 7.81 -18.07
C TYR A 142 23.83 8.37 -19.11
N GLN A 143 23.40 8.48 -20.36
CA GLN A 143 24.23 9.02 -21.43
C GLN A 143 23.37 9.76 -22.45
N ASP A 144 23.74 11.01 -22.74
CA ASP A 144 23.17 11.83 -23.81
C ASP A 144 24.30 12.41 -24.70
N LYS A 145 24.07 13.51 -25.42
CA LYS A 145 25.10 14.16 -26.27
C LYS A 145 26.18 14.93 -25.50
N ASN A 146 25.86 15.35 -24.28
CA ASN A 146 26.61 16.25 -23.42
C ASN A 146 27.08 15.58 -22.11
N ASN A 147 26.36 14.55 -21.66
CA ASN A 147 26.55 13.87 -20.38
C ASN A 147 26.86 12.37 -20.57
N ASP A 148 27.83 11.86 -19.82
CA ASP A 148 27.97 10.42 -19.54
C ASP A 148 28.22 10.22 -18.04
N GLN A 149 27.27 9.58 -17.35
CA GLN A 149 27.16 9.59 -15.90
C GLN A 149 26.94 8.18 -15.32
N ILE A 150 27.55 7.93 -14.18
CA ILE A 150 27.22 6.86 -13.25
C ILE A 150 26.33 7.42 -12.13
N ILE A 151 25.32 6.64 -11.74
CA ILE A 151 24.38 6.99 -10.68
C ILE A 151 24.40 5.87 -9.64
N LEU A 152 24.90 6.18 -8.43
CA LEU A 152 24.89 5.28 -7.28
C LEU A 152 23.64 5.55 -6.45
N ILE A 153 22.85 4.54 -6.13
CA ILE A 153 21.58 4.66 -5.41
C ILE A 153 21.68 3.92 -4.08
N TYR A 154 21.41 4.65 -2.99
CA TYR A 154 21.35 4.12 -1.63
C TYR A 154 19.92 4.28 -1.06
N ASN A 155 19.35 3.20 -0.54
CA ASN A 155 18.07 3.19 0.18
C ASN A 155 18.30 3.65 1.62
N VAL A 156 18.44 4.96 1.82
CA VAL A 156 18.79 5.55 3.12
C VAL A 156 17.71 5.39 4.19
N SER A 157 16.45 5.19 3.78
CA SER A 157 15.36 4.73 4.66
C SER A 157 14.34 3.90 3.86
N SER A 158 13.28 3.42 4.51
CA SER A 158 12.12 2.80 3.84
C SER A 158 11.32 3.78 2.96
N THR A 159 11.55 5.09 3.09
CA THR A 159 10.82 6.13 2.36
C THR A 159 11.72 6.88 1.37
N TYR A 160 13.04 6.92 1.59
CA TYR A 160 13.93 7.80 0.86
C TYR A 160 15.09 7.08 0.17
N GLN A 161 15.44 7.56 -1.02
CA GLN A 161 16.66 7.21 -1.73
C GLN A 161 17.57 8.44 -1.82
N LEU A 162 18.86 8.22 -1.58
CA LEU A 162 19.94 9.14 -1.92
C LEU A 162 20.60 8.65 -3.20
N LYS A 163 20.63 9.50 -4.22
CA LYS A 163 21.35 9.27 -5.47
C LYS A 163 22.59 10.16 -5.52
N TRP A 164 23.73 9.55 -5.84
CA TRP A 164 24.96 10.24 -6.17
C TRP A 164 25.17 10.20 -7.67
N ILE A 165 25.27 11.35 -8.32
CA ILE A 165 25.48 11.45 -9.75
C ILE A 165 26.90 11.95 -10.00
N LEU A 166 27.69 11.17 -10.74
CA LEU A 166 29.08 11.46 -11.08
C LEU A 166 29.29 11.22 -12.58
N PRO A 167 30.28 11.87 -13.23
CA PRO A 167 30.78 11.43 -14.52
C PRO A 167 31.13 9.94 -14.51
N ARG A 168 30.93 9.22 -15.62
CA ARG A 168 31.33 7.80 -15.70
C ARG A 168 32.86 7.69 -15.52
N PRO A 169 33.37 6.82 -14.63
CA PRO A 169 34.81 6.62 -14.45
C PRO A 169 35.47 6.17 -15.74
N THR A 170 36.65 6.73 -16.04
CA THR A 170 37.47 6.39 -17.21
C THR A 170 38.86 5.94 -16.78
N GLU A 171 39.70 5.49 -17.72
CA GLU A 171 41.12 5.22 -17.44
C GLU A 171 41.89 6.48 -17.02
N SER A 172 41.47 7.67 -17.50
CA SER A 172 42.10 8.96 -17.18
C SER A 172 41.57 9.61 -15.90
N GLU A 173 40.32 9.35 -15.50
CA GLU A 173 39.73 9.78 -14.23
C GLU A 173 38.94 8.61 -13.61
N PRO A 174 39.62 7.68 -12.91
CA PRO A 174 38.98 6.52 -12.31
C PRO A 174 38.31 6.81 -10.95
N ASN A 175 38.39 8.04 -10.44
CA ASN A 175 37.78 8.44 -9.16
C ASN A 175 37.06 9.79 -9.28
N PRO A 176 36.05 9.92 -10.17
CA PRO A 176 35.44 11.20 -10.51
C PRO A 176 34.80 11.89 -9.30
N LYS A 177 34.77 13.22 -9.34
CA LYS A 177 34.06 14.08 -8.38
C LYS A 177 32.54 13.96 -8.54
N VAL A 178 31.80 14.15 -7.45
CA VAL A 178 30.33 14.22 -7.48
C VAL A 178 29.90 15.48 -8.22
N HIS A 179 29.01 15.31 -9.22
CA HIS A 179 28.40 16.43 -9.93
C HIS A 179 27.22 16.99 -9.13
N HIS A 180 26.34 16.12 -8.64
CA HIS A 180 25.18 16.51 -7.84
C HIS A 180 24.63 15.31 -7.05
N ILE A 181 23.75 15.61 -6.09
CA ILE A 181 22.95 14.60 -5.38
C ILE A 181 21.46 14.83 -5.61
N SER A 182 20.67 13.77 -5.47
CA SER A 182 19.20 13.78 -5.49
C SER A 182 18.68 12.99 -4.29
N VAL A 183 17.76 13.59 -3.52
CA VAL A 183 17.04 12.93 -2.43
C VAL A 183 15.58 12.79 -2.83
N LEU A 184 15.12 11.55 -2.93
CA LEU A 184 13.91 11.17 -3.64
C LEU A 184 12.98 10.35 -2.76
N SER A 185 11.69 10.68 -2.75
CA SER A 185 10.64 9.87 -2.10
C SER A 185 10.36 8.61 -2.92
N GLN A 186 10.59 7.43 -2.33
CA GLN A 186 10.31 6.13 -2.94
C GLN A 186 8.81 5.93 -3.21
N ASN A 187 7.94 6.43 -2.31
CA ASN A 187 6.50 6.44 -2.52
C ASN A 187 6.13 7.24 -3.78
N ASN A 188 6.87 8.30 -4.09
CA ASN A 188 6.57 9.17 -5.23
C ASN A 188 7.12 8.62 -6.54
N LEU A 189 8.23 7.86 -6.53
CA LEU A 189 8.64 7.02 -7.67
C LEU A 189 7.54 6.01 -8.04
N MET A 190 6.94 5.38 -7.03
CA MET A 190 5.84 4.43 -7.22
C MET A 190 4.59 5.13 -7.76
N ILE A 191 4.20 6.29 -7.22
CA ILE A 191 3.10 7.13 -7.75
C ILE A 191 3.37 7.51 -9.21
N GLN A 192 4.56 8.00 -9.52
CA GLN A 192 4.98 8.42 -10.86
C GLN A 192 4.95 7.25 -11.86
N GLN A 193 5.37 6.04 -11.45
CA GLN A 193 5.24 4.83 -12.26
C GLN A 193 3.79 4.44 -12.48
N ILE A 194 2.94 4.55 -11.45
CA ILE A 194 1.50 4.28 -11.53
C ILE A 194 0.81 5.28 -12.47
N GLN A 195 1.07 6.58 -12.34
CA GLN A 195 0.57 7.62 -13.25
C GLN A 195 1.02 7.38 -14.70
N ASN A 196 2.27 6.96 -14.92
CA ASN A 196 2.78 6.56 -16.25
C ASN A 196 2.20 5.25 -16.80
N LYS A 197 1.52 4.44 -15.98
CA LYS A 197 0.68 3.32 -16.42
C LYS A 197 -0.73 3.83 -16.72
N ILE A 198 -1.33 4.62 -15.83
CA ILE A 198 -2.69 5.20 -15.97
C ILE A 198 -2.82 6.07 -17.22
N SER A 199 -1.82 6.89 -17.54
CA SER A 199 -1.80 7.73 -18.76
C SER A 199 -1.74 6.94 -20.08
N LYS A 200 -1.58 5.61 -20.01
CA LYS A 200 -1.61 4.67 -21.15
C LYS A 200 -2.83 3.77 -21.14
N MET A 201 -3.61 3.77 -20.05
CA MET A 201 -4.85 3.01 -19.94
C MET A 201 -5.96 3.72 -20.73
N THR A 202 -6.83 2.97 -21.40
CA THR A 202 -8.07 3.54 -21.94
C THR A 202 -9.07 3.83 -20.81
N LEU A 203 -10.08 4.65 -21.08
CA LEU A 203 -11.16 4.92 -20.13
C LEU A 203 -11.87 3.62 -19.70
N GLU A 204 -12.05 2.67 -20.62
CA GLU A 204 -12.59 1.34 -20.33
C GLU A 204 -11.74 0.57 -19.32
N GLU A 205 -10.42 0.58 -19.48
CA GLU A 205 -9.49 -0.10 -18.58
C GLU A 205 -9.49 0.54 -17.18
N LYS A 206 -9.56 1.87 -17.13
CA LYS A 206 -9.68 2.64 -15.89
C LYS A 206 -10.98 2.30 -15.14
N ILE A 207 -12.12 2.33 -15.82
CA ILE A 207 -13.43 1.95 -15.25
C ILE A 207 -13.45 0.48 -14.85
N GLY A 208 -12.85 -0.41 -15.65
CA GLY A 208 -12.68 -1.82 -15.32
C GLY A 208 -12.02 -2.01 -13.96
N GLN A 209 -10.89 -1.33 -13.71
CA GLN A 209 -10.19 -1.40 -12.43
C GLN A 209 -11.03 -0.92 -11.22
N MET A 210 -12.06 -0.10 -11.43
CA MET A 210 -12.99 0.39 -10.41
C MET A 210 -14.17 -0.58 -10.13
N ILE A 211 -14.23 -1.73 -10.78
CA ILE A 211 -15.31 -2.72 -10.60
C ILE A 211 -14.81 -3.96 -9.86
N PHE A 212 -15.56 -4.36 -8.84
CA PHE A 212 -15.44 -5.64 -8.15
C PHE A 212 -16.69 -6.48 -8.48
N THR A 213 -16.52 -7.63 -9.13
CA THR A 213 -17.62 -8.50 -9.58
C THR A 213 -17.68 -9.82 -8.81
N GLY A 214 -18.83 -10.49 -8.76
CA GLY A 214 -18.85 -11.92 -8.41
C GLY A 214 -18.69 -12.83 -9.63
N ILE A 215 -18.70 -14.14 -9.37
CA ILE A 215 -18.87 -15.20 -10.38
C ILE A 215 -20.04 -16.12 -10.00
N SER A 216 -20.75 -16.66 -10.99
CA SER A 216 -21.98 -17.42 -10.76
C SER A 216 -21.76 -18.89 -10.35
N GLY A 217 -20.58 -19.45 -10.65
CA GLY A 217 -20.32 -20.88 -10.63
C GLY A 217 -19.15 -21.34 -9.74
N LYS A 218 -18.76 -22.61 -9.91
CA LYS A 218 -17.61 -23.26 -9.26
C LYS A 218 -16.37 -23.34 -10.18
N THR A 219 -16.55 -22.87 -11.40
CA THR A 219 -15.65 -22.84 -12.55
C THR A 219 -16.02 -21.59 -13.35
N LEU A 220 -15.11 -21.07 -14.16
CA LEU A 220 -15.42 -19.93 -15.01
C LEU A 220 -16.42 -20.31 -16.12
N ASN A 221 -17.29 -19.36 -16.46
CA ASN A 221 -18.15 -19.39 -17.64
C ASN A 221 -17.79 -18.25 -18.62
N GLU A 222 -18.44 -18.20 -19.78
CA GLU A 222 -18.15 -17.20 -20.83
C GLU A 222 -18.33 -15.74 -20.37
N ASN A 223 -19.32 -15.45 -19.52
CA ASN A 223 -19.51 -14.12 -18.92
C ASN A 223 -18.38 -13.78 -17.95
N ASP A 224 -17.95 -14.73 -17.10
CA ASP A 224 -16.82 -14.50 -16.19
C ASP A 224 -15.52 -14.25 -16.98
N LEU A 225 -15.33 -14.95 -18.10
CA LEU A 225 -14.19 -14.74 -19.00
C LEU A 225 -14.26 -13.37 -19.70
N SER A 226 -15.44 -12.92 -20.13
CA SER A 226 -15.63 -11.57 -20.69
C SER A 226 -15.31 -10.49 -19.67
N LEU A 227 -15.78 -10.63 -18.41
CA LEU A 227 -15.46 -9.69 -17.33
C LEU A 227 -13.95 -9.53 -17.10
N ILE A 228 -13.18 -10.63 -17.16
CA ILE A 228 -11.72 -10.61 -16.97
C ILE A 228 -10.99 -10.08 -18.22
N ASN A 229 -11.31 -10.57 -19.42
CA ASN A 229 -10.52 -10.27 -20.63
C ASN A 229 -10.94 -8.99 -21.36
N GLU A 230 -12.24 -8.69 -21.38
CA GLU A 230 -12.81 -7.59 -22.17
C GLU A 230 -13.06 -6.35 -21.31
N TYR A 231 -13.72 -6.53 -20.16
CA TYR A 231 -14.03 -5.43 -19.23
C TYR A 231 -12.93 -5.18 -18.19
N LYS A 232 -11.91 -6.06 -18.12
CA LYS A 232 -10.69 -5.91 -17.30
C LYS A 232 -10.98 -5.46 -15.87
N VAL A 233 -11.94 -6.14 -15.23
CA VAL A 233 -12.42 -5.83 -13.86
C VAL A 233 -11.27 -5.74 -12.86
N GLY A 234 -11.41 -4.92 -11.82
CA GLY A 234 -10.39 -4.69 -10.80
C GLY A 234 -10.25 -5.85 -9.81
N GLY A 235 -11.34 -6.56 -9.55
CA GLY A 235 -11.37 -7.68 -8.61
C GLY A 235 -12.60 -8.59 -8.72
N ILE A 236 -12.49 -9.76 -8.07
CA ILE A 236 -13.54 -10.78 -8.00
C ILE A 236 -13.83 -11.13 -6.53
N ILE A 237 -15.10 -11.07 -6.12
CA ILE A 237 -15.60 -11.52 -4.81
C ILE A 237 -16.11 -12.96 -4.89
N PHE A 238 -15.79 -13.77 -3.88
CA PHE A 238 -16.18 -15.17 -3.79
C PHE A 238 -17.12 -15.44 -2.62
N PHE A 239 -18.17 -16.19 -2.91
CA PHE A 239 -19.17 -16.65 -1.96
C PHE A 239 -19.04 -18.15 -1.71
N LYS A 240 -19.69 -18.62 -0.64
CA LYS A 240 -19.70 -20.03 -0.22
C LYS A 240 -20.17 -21.02 -1.30
N GLY A 241 -20.97 -20.55 -2.27
CA GLY A 241 -21.40 -21.38 -3.42
C GLY A 241 -20.28 -21.69 -4.41
N ASN A 242 -19.26 -20.81 -4.49
CA ASN A 242 -18.13 -20.94 -5.40
C ASN A 242 -17.01 -21.84 -4.82
N LEU A 243 -16.94 -21.97 -3.49
CA LEU A 243 -15.81 -22.55 -2.73
C LEU A 243 -16.22 -23.86 -2.05
N VAL A 244 -16.17 -24.99 -2.77
CA VAL A 244 -16.75 -26.27 -2.33
C VAL A 244 -15.76 -27.17 -1.61
N SER A 245 -14.53 -27.23 -2.10
CA SER A 245 -13.45 -28.04 -1.52
C SER A 245 -12.10 -27.37 -1.75
N THR A 246 -11.09 -27.81 -1.01
CA THR A 246 -9.72 -27.29 -1.06
C THR A 246 -9.17 -27.31 -2.49
N ASN A 247 -9.24 -28.47 -3.16
CA ASN A 247 -8.69 -28.64 -4.51
C ASN A 247 -9.47 -27.86 -5.56
N GLN A 248 -10.81 -27.82 -5.48
CA GLN A 248 -11.62 -27.06 -6.43
C GLN A 248 -11.41 -25.55 -6.27
N THR A 249 -11.33 -25.06 -5.04
CA THR A 249 -11.06 -23.64 -4.76
C THR A 249 -9.68 -23.22 -5.26
N LEU A 250 -8.64 -24.01 -4.96
CA LEU A 250 -7.28 -23.77 -5.45
C LEU A 250 -7.22 -23.73 -6.99
N ASN A 251 -7.88 -24.68 -7.65
CA ASN A 251 -7.92 -24.74 -9.11
C ASN A 251 -8.63 -23.52 -9.71
N LEU A 252 -9.78 -23.12 -9.16
CA LEU A 252 -10.55 -21.96 -9.60
C LEU A 252 -9.74 -20.65 -9.50
N LEU A 253 -9.05 -20.42 -8.37
CA LEU A 253 -8.24 -19.22 -8.19
C LEU A 253 -6.99 -19.21 -9.11
N ASN A 254 -6.37 -20.37 -9.32
CA ASN A 254 -5.26 -20.51 -10.28
C ASN A 254 -5.72 -20.37 -11.74
N GLU A 255 -6.93 -20.81 -12.08
CA GLU A 255 -7.56 -20.63 -13.40
C GLU A 255 -7.78 -19.14 -13.67
N ILE A 256 -8.40 -18.42 -12.73
CA ILE A 256 -8.61 -16.96 -12.81
C ILE A 256 -7.29 -16.20 -12.99
N LYS A 257 -6.27 -16.53 -12.20
CA LYS A 257 -4.92 -15.96 -12.37
C LYS A 257 -4.34 -16.26 -13.76
N SER A 258 -4.52 -17.47 -14.27
CA SER A 258 -4.07 -17.87 -15.61
C SER A 258 -4.76 -17.10 -16.73
N VAL A 259 -6.07 -16.85 -16.60
CA VAL A 259 -6.82 -16.03 -17.57
C VAL A 259 -6.32 -14.58 -17.54
N ASN A 260 -6.07 -14.05 -16.33
CA ASN A 260 -5.61 -12.69 -16.11
C ASN A 260 -4.12 -12.45 -16.44
N GLU A 261 -3.32 -13.47 -16.77
CA GLU A 261 -1.90 -13.32 -17.20
C GLU A 261 -1.71 -12.39 -18.41
N LYS A 262 -2.77 -12.16 -19.20
CA LYS A 262 -2.76 -11.28 -20.39
C LYS A 262 -3.03 -9.81 -20.08
N ASN A 263 -3.44 -9.48 -18.85
CA ASN A 263 -3.75 -8.12 -18.42
C ASN A 263 -2.57 -7.52 -17.65
N ASP A 264 -2.34 -6.21 -17.81
CA ASP A 264 -1.22 -5.49 -17.17
C ASP A 264 -1.32 -5.43 -15.64
N PHE A 265 -2.51 -5.68 -15.08
CA PHE A 265 -2.79 -5.59 -13.66
C PHE A 265 -3.38 -6.89 -13.10
N PRO A 266 -2.93 -7.33 -11.91
CA PRO A 266 -3.49 -8.49 -11.24
C PRO A 266 -4.88 -8.19 -10.67
N LEU A 267 -5.70 -9.22 -10.49
CA LEU A 267 -7.02 -9.09 -9.85
C LEU A 267 -6.90 -9.04 -8.32
N PHE A 268 -7.73 -8.22 -7.69
CA PHE A 268 -8.09 -8.50 -6.30
C PHE A 268 -8.95 -9.78 -6.26
N LEU A 269 -8.64 -10.69 -5.34
CA LEU A 269 -9.41 -11.91 -5.10
C LEU A 269 -9.89 -11.83 -3.65
N GLY A 270 -11.15 -11.42 -3.50
CA GLY A 270 -11.79 -11.00 -2.25
C GLY A 270 -12.83 -11.99 -1.71
N ILE A 271 -13.02 -12.00 -0.41
CA ILE A 271 -13.90 -12.96 0.29
C ILE A 271 -14.37 -12.38 1.63
N ASP A 272 -15.55 -12.76 2.10
CA ASP A 272 -16.04 -12.45 3.46
C ASP A 272 -15.62 -13.56 4.45
N GLU A 273 -14.34 -13.63 4.82
CA GLU A 273 -13.87 -14.56 5.86
C GLU A 273 -13.69 -13.82 7.19
N GLU A 274 -14.82 -13.50 7.84
CA GLU A 274 -14.87 -12.84 9.16
C GLU A 274 -14.70 -13.84 10.32
N GLY A 275 -15.11 -15.08 10.11
CA GLY A 275 -15.29 -16.09 11.16
C GLY A 275 -16.74 -16.23 11.62
N GLY A 276 -16.98 -17.17 12.54
CA GLY A 276 -18.30 -17.50 13.04
C GLY A 276 -19.27 -17.93 11.92
N ARG A 277 -20.44 -17.29 11.84
CA ARG A 277 -21.43 -17.54 10.77
C ARG A 277 -21.03 -16.95 9.41
N ILE A 278 -20.09 -16.00 9.37
CA ILE A 278 -19.57 -15.41 8.13
C ILE A 278 -18.21 -16.03 7.81
N SER A 279 -18.31 -17.30 7.40
CA SER A 279 -17.22 -18.12 6.90
C SER A 279 -17.62 -18.75 5.56
N ARG A 280 -16.71 -18.70 4.60
CA ARG A 280 -16.89 -18.97 3.17
C ARG A 280 -15.94 -20.05 2.66
N LEU A 281 -14.76 -20.18 3.28
CA LEU A 281 -13.77 -21.20 2.97
C LEU A 281 -14.31 -22.64 3.10
N PRO A 282 -13.67 -23.63 2.43
CA PRO A 282 -14.09 -25.03 2.48
C PRO A 282 -14.07 -25.63 3.89
N LYS A 283 -15.01 -26.56 4.15
CA LYS A 283 -15.24 -27.16 5.48
C LYS A 283 -14.10 -28.07 5.97
N GLU A 284 -13.10 -28.35 5.15
CA GLU A 284 -11.88 -29.05 5.56
C GLU A 284 -11.02 -28.22 6.51
N LEU A 285 -11.21 -26.90 6.57
CA LEU A 285 -10.60 -26.02 7.56
C LEU A 285 -11.43 -25.94 8.86
N ILE A 286 -10.74 -25.73 9.98
CA ILE A 286 -11.36 -25.54 11.29
C ILE A 286 -11.91 -24.12 11.38
N GLY A 287 -13.22 -23.99 11.61
CA GLY A 287 -13.90 -22.71 11.69
C GLY A 287 -13.38 -21.80 12.80
N ILE A 288 -13.15 -20.53 12.45
CA ILE A 288 -12.76 -19.46 13.37
C ILE A 288 -13.98 -19.00 14.19
N PRO A 289 -13.83 -18.68 15.50
CA PRO A 289 -14.90 -18.10 16.31
C PRO A 289 -15.43 -16.77 15.75
N SER A 290 -16.64 -16.37 16.14
CA SER A 290 -17.18 -15.05 15.78
C SER A 290 -16.45 -13.92 16.51
N SER A 291 -16.48 -12.70 15.95
CA SER A 291 -15.89 -11.49 16.55
C SER A 291 -16.28 -11.28 18.01
N LYS A 292 -17.56 -11.47 18.35
CA LYS A 292 -18.03 -11.44 19.74
C LYS A 292 -17.33 -12.50 20.59
N LYS A 293 -17.19 -13.72 20.10
CA LYS A 293 -16.54 -14.78 20.87
C LYS A 293 -15.02 -14.56 21.05
N ILE A 294 -14.40 -13.85 20.10
CA ILE A 294 -13.00 -13.41 20.19
C ILE A 294 -12.86 -12.33 21.28
N SER A 295 -13.76 -11.34 21.34
CA SER A 295 -13.69 -10.28 22.36
C SER A 295 -13.95 -10.78 23.79
N GLU A 296 -14.79 -11.81 23.95
CA GLU A 296 -15.03 -12.48 25.24
C GLU A 296 -13.75 -13.04 25.91
N SER A 297 -12.66 -13.23 25.16
CA SER A 297 -11.35 -13.61 25.74
C SER A 297 -10.72 -12.53 26.62
N ASN A 298 -11.08 -11.26 26.40
CA ASN A 298 -10.41 -10.07 26.96
C ASN A 298 -8.90 -9.97 26.64
N ASP A 299 -8.38 -10.71 25.64
CA ASP A 299 -7.00 -10.58 25.14
C ASP A 299 -6.99 -10.05 23.69
N VAL A 300 -6.55 -8.82 23.51
CA VAL A 300 -6.43 -8.19 22.18
C VAL A 300 -5.39 -8.88 21.28
N PHE A 301 -4.37 -9.53 21.84
CA PHE A 301 -3.40 -10.30 21.07
C PHE A 301 -3.98 -11.61 20.54
N PHE A 302 -5.06 -12.15 21.15
CA PHE A 302 -5.82 -13.23 20.52
C PHE A 302 -6.44 -12.75 19.21
N ALA A 303 -6.99 -11.53 19.17
CA ALA A 303 -7.54 -10.94 17.95
C ALA A 303 -6.47 -10.81 16.85
N HIS A 304 -5.25 -10.39 17.21
CA HIS A 304 -4.11 -10.37 16.29
C HIS A 304 -3.74 -11.77 15.78
N ASP A 305 -3.65 -12.77 16.67
CA ASP A 305 -3.38 -14.16 16.29
C ASP A 305 -4.50 -14.74 15.38
N ILE A 306 -5.77 -14.36 15.57
CA ILE A 306 -6.87 -14.70 14.65
C ILE A 306 -6.71 -14.02 13.29
N GLY A 307 -6.43 -12.71 13.24
CA GLY A 307 -6.19 -12.01 11.97
C GLY A 307 -5.05 -12.64 11.17
N LYS A 308 -4.00 -13.11 11.86
CA LYS A 308 -2.90 -13.88 11.26
C LYS A 308 -3.31 -15.26 10.76
N ILE A 309 -4.22 -15.94 11.44
CA ILE A 309 -4.75 -17.23 10.97
C ILE A 309 -5.55 -17.03 9.69
N LEU A 310 -6.54 -16.12 9.71
CA LEU A 310 -7.34 -15.77 8.54
C LEU A 310 -6.44 -15.39 7.37
N GLY A 311 -5.44 -14.53 7.62
CA GLY A 311 -4.46 -14.13 6.62
C GLY A 311 -3.66 -15.31 6.05
N LYS A 312 -3.22 -16.25 6.89
CA LYS A 312 -2.47 -17.45 6.47
C LYS A 312 -3.34 -18.43 5.67
N GLU A 313 -4.60 -18.62 6.04
CA GLU A 313 -5.56 -19.46 5.31
C GLU A 313 -5.81 -18.87 3.92
N LEU A 314 -6.14 -17.57 3.84
CA LEU A 314 -6.43 -16.88 2.60
C LEU A 314 -5.23 -16.83 1.65
N SER A 315 -4.04 -16.51 2.18
CA SER A 315 -2.78 -16.54 1.44
C SER A 315 -2.46 -17.94 0.90
N ALA A 316 -2.74 -19.01 1.67
CA ALA A 316 -2.55 -20.38 1.22
C ALA A 316 -3.49 -20.79 0.07
N PHE A 317 -4.68 -20.21 -0.05
CA PHE A 317 -5.53 -20.38 -1.24
C PHE A 317 -5.14 -19.46 -2.40
N GLY A 318 -4.38 -18.40 -2.14
CA GLY A 318 -4.00 -17.39 -3.12
C GLY A 318 -4.99 -16.23 -3.26
N PHE A 319 -5.90 -16.06 -2.30
CA PHE A 319 -6.62 -14.80 -2.09
C PHE A 319 -5.65 -13.69 -1.67
N ASN A 320 -6.05 -12.43 -1.86
CA ASN A 320 -5.23 -11.27 -1.53
C ASN A 320 -6.00 -10.16 -0.80
N LEU A 321 -7.32 -10.30 -0.64
CA LEU A 321 -8.19 -9.35 0.05
C LEU A 321 -9.22 -10.09 0.91
N ASN A 322 -9.48 -9.59 2.12
CA ASN A 322 -10.54 -10.07 3.01
C ASN A 322 -11.44 -8.91 3.41
N PHE A 323 -12.76 -9.09 3.28
CA PHE A 323 -13.77 -8.16 3.74
C PHE A 323 -13.98 -8.30 5.25
N ALA A 324 -12.91 -8.08 6.01
CA ALA A 324 -12.86 -8.09 7.47
C ALA A 324 -11.73 -7.16 7.95
N PRO A 325 -11.81 -6.59 9.17
CA PRO A 325 -12.80 -6.83 10.23
C PRO A 325 -14.09 -6.00 10.12
N VAL A 326 -15.13 -6.47 10.82
CA VAL A 326 -16.31 -5.66 11.13
C VAL A 326 -16.00 -4.75 12.32
N LEU A 327 -16.12 -3.43 12.11
CA LEU A 327 -15.92 -2.37 13.11
C LEU A 327 -17.24 -1.73 13.57
N ASP A 328 -18.38 -2.32 13.22
CA ASP A 328 -19.69 -1.86 13.68
C ASP A 328 -19.86 -2.05 15.19
N VAL A 329 -20.30 -1.01 15.90
CA VAL A 329 -20.63 -1.08 17.32
C VAL A 329 -22.07 -1.55 17.48
N ASN A 330 -22.29 -2.79 17.94
CA ASN A 330 -23.60 -3.43 18.02
C ASN A 330 -24.45 -2.89 19.19
N SER A 331 -24.78 -1.60 19.10
CA SER A 331 -25.49 -0.82 20.11
C SER A 331 -27.01 -1.08 20.11
N ASN A 332 -27.58 -1.53 18.99
CA ASN A 332 -28.95 -2.01 18.95
C ASN A 332 -29.00 -3.53 19.22
N PRO A 333 -29.53 -4.00 20.37
CA PRO A 333 -29.62 -5.42 20.69
C PRO A 333 -30.63 -6.19 19.81
N LYS A 334 -31.42 -5.48 18.98
CA LYS A 334 -32.32 -6.05 17.97
C LYS A 334 -31.75 -6.01 16.55
N ASN A 335 -30.48 -5.62 16.36
CA ASN A 335 -29.85 -5.59 15.04
C ASN A 335 -29.87 -6.98 14.40
N PRO A 336 -30.50 -7.17 13.22
CA PRO A 336 -30.62 -8.48 12.60
C PRO A 336 -29.37 -8.91 11.81
N VAL A 337 -28.47 -7.97 11.49
CA VAL A 337 -27.38 -8.17 10.51
C VAL A 337 -26.03 -8.37 11.19
N ILE A 338 -25.72 -7.55 12.20
CA ILE A 338 -24.41 -7.48 12.85
C ILE A 338 -24.34 -8.53 13.97
N GLY A 339 -24.93 -8.26 15.12
CA GLY A 339 -24.98 -9.21 16.24
C GLY A 339 -23.60 -9.72 16.65
N ASP A 340 -23.38 -11.03 16.51
CA ASP A 340 -22.11 -11.71 16.84
C ASP A 340 -20.94 -11.41 15.89
N ARG A 341 -21.20 -10.77 14.73
CA ARG A 341 -20.16 -10.27 13.81
C ARG A 341 -19.40 -9.06 14.36
N SER A 342 -19.98 -8.34 15.32
CA SER A 342 -19.28 -7.29 16.05
C SER A 342 -18.54 -7.85 17.26
N PHE A 343 -17.44 -7.20 17.64
CA PHE A 343 -16.75 -7.45 18.91
C PHE A 343 -17.53 -6.93 20.13
N GLY A 344 -18.59 -6.14 19.97
CA GLY A 344 -19.44 -5.72 21.09
C GLY A 344 -20.24 -4.43 20.87
N ASP A 345 -20.83 -3.95 21.96
CA ASP A 345 -21.58 -2.68 22.06
C ASP A 345 -20.72 -1.51 22.56
N ASN A 346 -19.49 -1.77 23.02
CA ASN A 346 -18.53 -0.76 23.45
C ASN A 346 -17.56 -0.38 22.30
N PRO A 347 -17.50 0.90 21.87
CA PRO A 347 -16.64 1.32 20.77
C PRO A 347 -15.14 1.10 21.04
N ASP A 348 -14.67 1.14 22.29
CA ASP A 348 -13.25 0.92 22.60
C ASP A 348 -12.85 -0.56 22.48
N ILE A 349 -13.75 -1.48 22.83
CA ILE A 349 -13.55 -2.91 22.60
C ILE A 349 -13.53 -3.21 21.09
N VAL A 350 -14.52 -2.69 20.35
CA VAL A 350 -14.59 -2.85 18.88
C VAL A 350 -13.36 -2.28 18.19
N SER A 351 -12.89 -1.11 18.62
CA SER A 351 -11.63 -0.53 18.13
C SER A 351 -10.45 -1.46 18.39
N SER A 352 -10.24 -1.87 19.65
CA SER A 352 -9.02 -2.55 20.08
C SER A 352 -8.89 -3.95 19.48
N PHE A 353 -9.98 -4.71 19.42
CA PHE A 353 -9.98 -6.05 18.82
C PHE A 353 -10.00 -6.00 17.29
N GLY A 354 -10.76 -5.07 16.69
CA GLY A 354 -10.82 -4.92 15.24
C GLY A 354 -9.48 -4.51 14.63
N ILE A 355 -8.80 -3.52 15.21
CA ILE A 355 -7.49 -3.05 14.73
C ILE A 355 -6.44 -4.17 14.76
N GLU A 356 -6.46 -5.02 15.79
CA GLU A 356 -5.54 -6.14 15.88
C GLU A 356 -5.85 -7.26 14.86
N VAL A 357 -7.12 -7.54 14.55
CA VAL A 357 -7.48 -8.43 13.42
C VAL A 357 -7.03 -7.83 12.08
N MET A 358 -7.22 -6.52 11.86
CA MET A 358 -6.74 -5.81 10.66
C MET A 358 -5.23 -5.98 10.50
N LYS A 359 -4.44 -5.63 11.53
CA LYS A 359 -2.97 -5.79 11.52
C LYS A 359 -2.54 -7.25 11.32
N GLY A 360 -3.27 -8.19 11.91
CA GLY A 360 -3.04 -9.61 11.73
C GLY A 360 -3.15 -10.04 10.26
N LEU A 361 -4.21 -9.63 9.56
CA LEU A 361 -4.41 -9.86 8.12
C LEU A 361 -3.29 -9.20 7.29
N GLN A 362 -3.02 -7.92 7.55
CA GLN A 362 -1.98 -7.14 6.84
C GLN A 362 -0.59 -7.79 7.00
N SER A 363 -0.27 -8.35 8.17
CA SER A 363 1.01 -9.03 8.42
C SER A 363 1.21 -10.31 7.59
N GLN A 364 0.14 -10.88 7.04
CA GLN A 364 0.18 -12.02 6.12
C GLN A 364 0.02 -11.59 4.64
N ASN A 365 0.17 -10.28 4.37
CA ASN A 365 0.02 -9.68 3.04
C ASN A 365 -1.38 -9.90 2.43
N ILE A 366 -2.41 -9.89 3.29
CA ILE A 366 -3.83 -9.85 2.88
C ILE A 366 -4.37 -8.45 3.17
N ILE A 367 -4.97 -7.83 2.16
CA ILE A 367 -5.65 -6.54 2.29
C ILE A 367 -6.85 -6.73 3.22
N SER A 368 -6.89 -5.95 4.30
CA SER A 368 -8.03 -5.88 5.21
C SER A 368 -8.95 -4.74 4.79
N VAL A 369 -10.25 -5.02 4.70
CA VAL A 369 -11.29 -4.01 4.48
C VAL A 369 -12.11 -3.84 5.75
N VAL A 370 -12.02 -2.66 6.38
CA VAL A 370 -12.81 -2.34 7.58
C VAL A 370 -14.24 -1.96 7.17
N LYS A 371 -15.24 -2.49 7.88
CA LYS A 371 -16.66 -2.33 7.47
C LYS A 371 -17.66 -2.28 8.64
N HIS A 372 -18.85 -1.70 8.50
CA HIS A 372 -19.42 -1.09 7.29
C HIS A 372 -19.65 0.41 7.58
N PHE A 373 -18.79 1.27 7.04
CA PHE A 373 -18.79 2.72 7.32
C PHE A 373 -20.11 3.36 6.86
N PRO A 374 -20.71 4.31 7.61
CA PRO A 374 -20.22 4.94 8.84
C PRO A 374 -20.60 4.20 10.14
N GLY A 375 -21.18 3.00 10.06
CA GLY A 375 -21.53 2.14 11.19
C GLY A 375 -22.95 1.56 11.09
N HIS A 376 -23.06 0.24 10.92
CA HIS A 376 -24.32 -0.50 10.73
C HIS A 376 -24.94 -1.00 12.06
N GLY A 377 -24.19 -0.97 13.16
CA GLY A 377 -24.55 -1.66 14.40
C GLY A 377 -25.79 -1.15 15.17
N ASP A 378 -26.35 0.01 14.81
CA ASP A 378 -27.61 0.52 15.38
C ASP A 378 -28.86 0.28 14.51
N THR A 379 -28.72 -0.31 13.31
CA THR A 379 -29.86 -0.54 12.41
C THR A 379 -30.86 -1.55 12.98
N ALA A 380 -32.13 -1.37 12.62
CA ALA A 380 -33.23 -2.29 12.94
C ALA A 380 -33.78 -3.05 11.70
N VAL A 381 -33.21 -2.78 10.52
CA VAL A 381 -33.59 -3.33 9.22
C VAL A 381 -32.34 -3.92 8.57
N ASP A 382 -32.48 -5.05 7.89
CA ASP A 382 -31.40 -5.67 7.15
C ASP A 382 -31.26 -5.08 5.74
N SER A 383 -30.08 -4.56 5.39
CA SER A 383 -29.79 -4.00 4.07
C SER A 383 -29.87 -5.01 2.92
N HIS A 384 -29.82 -6.31 3.21
CA HIS A 384 -30.12 -7.37 2.23
C HIS A 384 -31.63 -7.50 1.93
N LEU A 385 -32.49 -6.88 2.74
CA LEU A 385 -33.95 -6.95 2.65
C LEU A 385 -34.58 -5.63 2.21
N ASP A 386 -34.17 -4.51 2.82
CA ASP A 386 -34.65 -3.15 2.51
C ASP A 386 -33.67 -2.07 3.04
N LEU A 387 -33.85 -0.80 2.68
CA LEU A 387 -32.96 0.31 3.04
C LEU A 387 -33.05 0.65 4.55
N PRO A 388 -31.97 0.45 5.36
CA PRO A 388 -31.96 0.85 6.76
C PRO A 388 -31.84 2.37 6.88
N VAL A 389 -32.65 2.96 7.75
CA VAL A 389 -32.65 4.39 8.07
C VAL A 389 -32.22 4.59 9.51
N VAL A 390 -31.19 5.40 9.74
CA VAL A 390 -30.68 5.74 11.09
C VAL A 390 -30.84 7.24 11.31
N ASN A 391 -31.63 7.64 12.32
CA ASN A 391 -31.96 9.06 12.55
C ASN A 391 -30.96 9.74 13.50
N LYS A 392 -29.65 9.61 13.23
CA LYS A 392 -28.55 10.19 14.01
C LYS A 392 -27.91 11.39 13.30
N SER A 393 -27.55 12.42 14.06
CA SER A 393 -26.69 13.51 13.57
C SER A 393 -25.22 13.10 13.58
N LEU A 394 -24.39 13.84 12.84
CA LEU A 394 -22.93 13.63 12.80
C LEU A 394 -22.29 13.65 14.21
N ASP A 395 -22.74 14.53 15.10
CA ASP A 395 -22.25 14.59 16.49
C ASP A 395 -22.63 13.37 17.34
N GLN A 396 -23.68 12.64 16.97
CA GLN A 396 -24.02 11.36 17.60
C GLN A 396 -23.11 10.26 17.06
N LEU A 397 -22.91 10.19 15.74
CA LEU A 397 -22.01 9.23 15.10
C LEU A 397 -20.55 9.39 15.58
N LYS A 398 -20.08 10.62 15.73
CA LYS A 398 -18.74 10.96 16.26
C LYS A 398 -18.51 10.48 17.72
N LYS A 399 -19.57 10.15 18.46
CA LYS A 399 -19.52 9.69 19.86
C LYS A 399 -19.69 8.18 20.02
N LEU A 400 -19.93 7.45 18.93
CA LEU A 400 -20.14 6.00 18.98
C LEU A 400 -19.61 5.32 17.72
N GLU A 401 -20.35 5.38 16.61
CA GLU A 401 -20.08 4.59 15.40
C GLU A 401 -18.75 4.93 14.71
N LEU A 402 -18.34 6.21 14.69
CA LEU A 402 -17.12 6.64 14.01
C LEU A 402 -15.85 6.42 14.84
N ILE A 403 -15.95 6.03 16.12
CA ILE A 403 -14.78 5.86 17.00
C ILE A 403 -13.87 4.72 16.50
N PRO A 404 -14.37 3.50 16.20
CA PRO A 404 -13.56 2.43 15.64
C PRO A 404 -12.89 2.79 14.31
N PHE A 405 -13.62 3.38 13.36
CA PHE A 405 -13.07 3.78 12.06
C PHE A 405 -11.95 4.81 12.20
N LYS A 406 -12.18 5.89 12.97
CA LYS A 406 -11.17 6.93 13.22
C LYS A 406 -9.90 6.35 13.85
N LYS A 407 -10.03 5.41 14.79
CA LYS A 407 -8.88 4.72 15.41
C LYS A 407 -8.17 3.79 14.42
N ALA A 408 -8.91 3.05 13.59
CA ALA A 408 -8.32 2.16 12.60
C ALA A 408 -7.56 2.90 11.50
N PHE A 409 -8.06 4.05 11.04
CA PHE A 409 -7.37 4.88 10.04
C PHE A 409 -6.01 5.37 10.54
N ALA A 410 -5.93 5.81 11.81
CA ALA A 410 -4.67 6.20 12.45
C ALA A 410 -3.67 5.03 12.61
N GLU A 411 -4.15 3.79 12.55
CA GLU A 411 -3.37 2.55 12.68
C GLU A 411 -3.12 1.86 11.33
N GLY A 412 -3.35 2.55 10.20
CA GLY A 412 -2.95 2.10 8.87
C GLY A 412 -3.98 1.25 8.12
N THR A 413 -5.28 1.52 8.26
CA THR A 413 -6.31 0.98 7.36
C THR A 413 -5.99 1.32 5.90
N ASP A 414 -6.07 0.31 5.02
CA ASP A 414 -5.88 0.48 3.58
C ASP A 414 -7.18 0.62 2.79
N VAL A 415 -8.26 -0.04 3.23
CA VAL A 415 -9.54 -0.08 2.53
C VAL A 415 -10.69 0.04 3.52
N VAL A 416 -11.71 0.80 3.17
CA VAL A 416 -12.97 0.92 3.91
C VAL A 416 -14.16 0.62 3.00
N MET A 417 -15.09 -0.19 3.50
CA MET A 417 -16.36 -0.48 2.83
C MET A 417 -17.47 0.41 3.37
N VAL A 418 -18.23 1.06 2.48
CA VAL A 418 -19.31 1.99 2.82
C VAL A 418 -20.68 1.34 2.65
N ALA A 419 -21.44 1.30 3.74
CA ALA A 419 -22.74 0.65 3.85
C ALA A 419 -23.86 1.36 3.09
N HIS A 420 -24.91 0.63 2.75
CA HIS A 420 -26.17 1.17 2.23
C HIS A 420 -27.10 1.60 3.38
N ILE A 421 -26.76 2.69 4.09
CA ILE A 421 -27.55 3.22 5.22
C ILE A 421 -27.94 4.67 4.93
N LEU A 422 -29.23 5.01 5.02
CA LEU A 422 -29.72 6.38 4.92
C LEU A 422 -29.59 7.10 6.27
N LEU A 423 -29.03 8.31 6.26
CA LEU A 423 -28.78 9.14 7.46
C LEU A 423 -29.41 10.53 7.29
N PRO A 424 -30.75 10.70 7.45
CA PRO A 424 -31.46 11.89 7.01
C PRO A 424 -31.09 13.23 7.67
N LYS A 425 -30.27 13.20 8.73
CA LYS A 425 -29.70 14.39 9.39
C LYS A 425 -28.34 14.81 8.84
N ILE A 426 -27.82 14.09 7.85
CA ILE A 426 -26.57 14.36 7.14
C ILE A 426 -26.89 14.43 5.64
N ASP A 427 -27.46 13.36 5.09
CA ASP A 427 -27.96 13.30 3.72
C ASP A 427 -29.35 12.63 3.73
N SER A 428 -30.37 13.39 3.33
CA SER A 428 -31.76 12.93 3.24
C SER A 428 -32.12 12.28 1.90
N THR A 429 -31.21 12.33 0.93
CA THR A 429 -31.46 11.92 -0.46
C THR A 429 -30.80 10.57 -0.77
N PHE A 430 -29.56 10.38 -0.31
CA PHE A 430 -28.75 9.22 -0.67
C PHE A 430 -28.30 8.38 0.54
N PRO A 431 -28.24 7.04 0.39
CA PRO A 431 -27.56 6.18 1.35
C PRO A 431 -26.06 6.52 1.39
N SER A 432 -25.40 6.15 2.48
CA SER A 432 -24.00 6.49 2.76
C SER A 432 -23.05 6.15 1.60
N SER A 433 -23.26 5.01 0.92
CA SER A 433 -22.47 4.58 -0.25
C SER A 433 -22.56 5.49 -1.49
N MET A 434 -23.57 6.35 -1.56
CA MET A 434 -23.87 7.28 -2.67
C MET A 434 -23.83 8.76 -2.22
N SER A 435 -23.52 9.03 -0.96
CA SER A 435 -23.58 10.37 -0.37
C SER A 435 -22.22 11.06 -0.38
N LYS A 436 -22.12 12.20 -1.10
CA LYS A 436 -20.90 13.01 -1.13
C LYS A 436 -20.59 13.65 0.23
N GLU A 437 -21.62 14.04 0.98
CA GLU A 437 -21.49 14.52 2.38
C GLU A 437 -20.75 13.48 3.25
N ILE A 438 -21.09 12.20 3.09
CA ILE A 438 -20.54 11.13 3.93
C ILE A 438 -19.18 10.64 3.42
N ILE A 439 -19.02 10.41 2.12
CA ILE A 439 -17.79 9.86 1.56
C ILE A 439 -16.73 10.95 1.39
N THR A 440 -17.02 12.04 0.68
CA THR A 440 -16.04 13.15 0.57
C THR A 440 -15.99 13.94 1.88
N GLY A 441 -17.11 14.52 2.32
CA GLY A 441 -17.12 15.49 3.41
C GLY A 441 -16.76 14.95 4.80
N ILE A 442 -17.12 13.70 5.12
CA ILE A 442 -16.79 13.08 6.42
C ILE A 442 -15.59 12.15 6.30
N LEU A 443 -15.59 11.19 5.38
CA LEU A 443 -14.57 10.15 5.31
C LEU A 443 -13.24 10.65 4.71
N ARG A 444 -13.25 11.32 3.55
CA ARG A 444 -12.01 11.91 2.99
C ARG A 444 -11.56 13.10 3.81
N GLU A 445 -12.40 14.12 3.97
CA GLU A 445 -11.98 15.43 4.50
C GLU A 445 -11.87 15.44 6.03
N GLN A 446 -12.95 15.14 6.78
CA GLN A 446 -12.91 15.25 8.25
C GLN A 446 -12.14 14.13 8.96
N LEU A 447 -12.05 12.95 8.35
CA LEU A 447 -11.34 11.80 8.91
C LEU A 447 -9.97 11.55 8.25
N ASN A 448 -9.60 12.30 7.21
CA ASN A 448 -8.33 12.21 6.48
C ASN A 448 -8.02 10.77 5.99
N PHE A 449 -9.02 10.09 5.40
CA PHE A 449 -8.83 8.74 4.85
C PHE A 449 -8.46 8.78 3.36
N ASP A 450 -7.19 8.51 3.07
CA ASP A 450 -6.65 8.51 1.70
C ASP A 450 -6.61 7.12 1.00
N GLY A 451 -6.94 6.05 1.72
CA GLY A 451 -6.95 4.68 1.19
C GLY A 451 -8.08 4.39 0.20
N VAL A 452 -8.29 3.12 -0.19
CA VAL A 452 -9.34 2.77 -1.14
C VAL A 452 -10.72 2.76 -0.47
N VAL A 453 -11.70 3.43 -1.08
CA VAL A 453 -13.11 3.37 -0.69
C VAL A 453 -13.86 2.45 -1.63
N ILE A 454 -14.50 1.41 -1.08
CA ILE A 454 -15.36 0.49 -1.81
C ILE A 454 -16.81 0.57 -1.30
N THR A 455 -17.79 0.40 -2.18
CA THR A 455 -19.19 0.24 -1.73
C THR A 455 -19.40 -1.13 -1.08
N ASP A 456 -20.41 -1.24 -0.22
CA ASP A 456 -21.10 -2.53 -0.02
C ASP A 456 -21.77 -2.97 -1.35
N ASP A 457 -22.30 -4.19 -1.43
CA ASP A 457 -22.77 -4.75 -2.70
C ASP A 457 -24.02 -4.03 -3.26
N LEU A 458 -23.86 -3.33 -4.39
CA LEU A 458 -24.93 -2.58 -5.05
C LEU A 458 -26.09 -3.46 -5.53
N THR A 459 -25.96 -4.80 -5.55
CA THR A 459 -27.09 -5.70 -5.86
C THR A 459 -28.03 -5.93 -4.67
N MET A 460 -27.62 -5.54 -3.45
CA MET A 460 -28.44 -5.61 -2.25
C MET A 460 -29.73 -4.80 -2.37
N LYS A 461 -30.81 -5.29 -1.73
CA LYS A 461 -32.15 -4.72 -1.84
C LYS A 461 -32.28 -3.30 -1.31
N ALA A 462 -31.44 -2.89 -0.35
CA ALA A 462 -31.32 -1.49 0.06
C ALA A 462 -31.11 -0.54 -1.13
N ILE A 463 -30.35 -0.98 -2.14
CA ILE A 463 -30.17 -0.27 -3.41
C ILE A 463 -31.23 -0.70 -4.42
N THR A 464 -31.31 -1.98 -4.79
CA THR A 464 -32.09 -2.43 -5.96
C THR A 464 -33.61 -2.30 -5.84
N ASN A 465 -34.17 -2.13 -4.64
CA ASN A 465 -35.60 -1.78 -4.48
C ASN A 465 -35.88 -0.28 -4.58
N ASN A 466 -34.86 0.58 -4.37
CA ASN A 466 -35.02 2.02 -4.13
C ASN A 466 -34.35 2.91 -5.20
N TYR A 467 -33.36 2.38 -5.91
CA TYR A 467 -32.55 3.09 -6.90
C TYR A 467 -32.27 2.18 -8.10
N ASP A 468 -32.17 2.78 -9.29
CA ASP A 468 -31.58 2.11 -10.44
C ASP A 468 -30.08 1.85 -10.18
N ILE A 469 -29.60 0.63 -10.45
CA ILE A 469 -28.23 0.23 -10.12
C ILE A 469 -27.17 1.01 -10.92
N THR A 470 -27.48 1.42 -12.14
CA THR A 470 -26.55 2.19 -12.97
C THR A 470 -26.42 3.63 -12.46
N ALA A 471 -27.54 4.23 -12.01
CA ALA A 471 -27.54 5.49 -11.30
C ALA A 471 -26.86 5.39 -9.92
N ALA A 472 -27.00 4.25 -9.22
CA ALA A 472 -26.32 4.01 -7.95
C ALA A 472 -24.79 3.93 -8.12
N ALA A 473 -24.32 3.22 -9.16
CA ALA A 473 -22.90 3.17 -9.53
C ALA A 473 -22.31 4.57 -9.82
N VAL A 474 -22.95 5.34 -10.70
CA VAL A 474 -22.53 6.70 -11.06
C VAL A 474 -22.49 7.63 -9.84
N ASN A 475 -23.55 7.64 -9.02
CA ASN A 475 -23.56 8.50 -7.83
C ASN A 475 -22.56 8.05 -6.75
N SER A 476 -22.26 6.76 -6.62
CA SER A 476 -21.22 6.26 -5.70
C SER A 476 -19.82 6.78 -6.08
N VAL A 477 -19.48 6.76 -7.37
CA VAL A 477 -18.18 7.29 -7.85
C VAL A 477 -18.10 8.81 -7.69
N LYS A 478 -19.18 9.53 -7.99
CA LYS A 478 -19.31 11.00 -7.76
C LYS A 478 -19.23 11.39 -6.28
N ALA A 479 -19.66 10.52 -5.38
CA ALA A 479 -19.55 10.71 -3.93
C ALA A 479 -18.14 10.51 -3.39
N GLY A 480 -17.28 9.79 -4.10
CA GLY A 480 -15.87 9.56 -3.76
C GLY A 480 -15.45 8.10 -3.55
N SER A 481 -16.33 7.13 -3.87
CA SER A 481 -15.96 5.71 -3.93
C SER A 481 -14.98 5.47 -5.08
N ASP A 482 -13.89 4.74 -4.80
CA ASP A 482 -12.92 4.35 -5.84
C ASP A 482 -13.32 3.03 -6.51
N ILE A 483 -13.99 2.13 -5.78
CA ILE A 483 -14.48 0.84 -6.29
C ILE A 483 -15.99 0.71 -6.03
N ILE A 484 -16.73 0.20 -7.03
CA ILE A 484 -18.09 -0.30 -6.85
C ILE A 484 -18.11 -1.83 -6.80
N LEU A 485 -18.83 -2.39 -5.84
CA LEU A 485 -19.06 -3.83 -5.70
C LEU A 485 -20.40 -4.18 -6.33
N ILE A 486 -20.39 -5.09 -7.31
CA ILE A 486 -21.58 -5.65 -7.97
C ILE A 486 -21.40 -7.17 -7.99
N ALA A 487 -21.83 -7.83 -6.91
CA ALA A 487 -21.57 -9.24 -6.68
C ALA A 487 -22.35 -10.18 -7.62
N HIS A 488 -23.48 -9.73 -8.16
CA HIS A 488 -24.47 -10.59 -8.80
C HIS A 488 -25.02 -10.01 -10.12
N ASP A 489 -25.33 -10.91 -11.05
CA ASP A 489 -25.78 -10.65 -12.42
C ASP A 489 -24.75 -9.89 -13.30
N TYR A 490 -24.26 -10.59 -14.33
CA TYR A 490 -23.38 -10.03 -15.36
C TYR A 490 -23.96 -8.77 -16.01
N HIS A 491 -25.28 -8.72 -16.25
CA HIS A 491 -25.91 -7.57 -16.90
C HIS A 491 -25.92 -6.31 -16.02
N ASN A 492 -25.93 -6.46 -14.69
CA ASN A 492 -25.77 -5.34 -13.75
C ASN A 492 -24.36 -4.76 -13.82
N VAL A 493 -23.33 -5.62 -13.96
CA VAL A 493 -21.94 -5.19 -14.12
C VAL A 493 -21.77 -4.42 -15.42
N ILE A 494 -22.24 -4.97 -16.54
CA ILE A 494 -22.08 -4.33 -17.86
C ILE A 494 -22.88 -3.03 -17.96
N SER A 495 -24.12 -2.99 -17.47
CA SER A 495 -24.92 -1.76 -17.52
C SER A 495 -24.33 -0.63 -16.66
N SER A 496 -23.78 -0.97 -15.49
CA SER A 496 -23.09 -0.02 -14.61
C SER A 496 -21.77 0.48 -15.22
N PHE A 497 -20.99 -0.41 -15.85
CA PHE A 497 -19.78 -0.04 -16.61
C PHE A 497 -20.11 0.97 -17.72
N GLN A 498 -21.13 0.69 -18.54
CA GLN A 498 -21.54 1.58 -19.64
C GLN A 498 -22.09 2.92 -19.13
N ALA A 499 -22.78 2.92 -17.98
CA ALA A 499 -23.26 4.16 -17.36
C ALA A 499 -22.11 5.03 -16.80
N LEU A 500 -21.10 4.43 -16.16
CA LEU A 500 -19.89 5.14 -15.75
C LEU A 500 -19.15 5.72 -16.94
N LYS A 501 -18.97 4.94 -18.02
CA LYS A 501 -18.33 5.42 -19.25
C LYS A 501 -19.07 6.62 -19.83
N LYS A 502 -20.40 6.51 -19.98
CA LYS A 502 -21.25 7.60 -20.47
C LYS A 502 -21.22 8.84 -19.57
N ALA A 503 -21.15 8.67 -18.25
CA ALA A 503 -21.04 9.77 -17.31
C ALA A 503 -19.70 10.53 -17.43
N VAL A 504 -18.62 9.83 -17.79
CA VAL A 504 -17.34 10.48 -18.10
C VAL A 504 -17.36 11.16 -19.47
N GLU A 505 -17.84 10.47 -20.51
CA GLU A 505 -17.97 11.01 -21.87
C GLU A 505 -18.88 12.26 -21.95
N SER A 506 -19.85 12.39 -21.03
CA SER A 506 -20.73 13.57 -20.92
C SER A 506 -20.20 14.68 -20.00
N GLY A 507 -19.10 14.44 -19.27
CA GLY A 507 -18.55 15.37 -18.27
C GLY A 507 -19.32 15.43 -16.94
N GLU A 508 -20.24 14.49 -16.67
CA GLU A 508 -20.87 14.35 -15.35
C GLU A 508 -19.88 13.86 -14.28
N ILE A 509 -18.91 13.04 -14.70
CA ILE A 509 -17.71 12.66 -13.94
C ILE A 509 -16.51 13.14 -14.76
N SER A 510 -15.53 13.78 -14.13
CA SER A 510 -14.29 14.14 -14.84
C SER A 510 -13.35 12.94 -14.92
N GLU A 511 -12.52 12.84 -15.97
CA GLU A 511 -11.59 11.71 -16.10
C GLU A 511 -10.52 11.74 -14.99
N GLU A 512 -10.17 12.91 -14.47
CA GLU A 512 -9.28 13.06 -13.32
C GLU A 512 -9.83 12.37 -12.05
N ARG A 513 -11.15 12.40 -11.82
CA ARG A 513 -11.80 11.69 -10.72
C ARG A 513 -11.71 10.16 -10.87
N ILE A 514 -11.67 9.67 -12.10
CA ILE A 514 -11.38 8.26 -12.40
C ILE A 514 -9.90 7.97 -12.12
N ASP A 515 -8.98 8.82 -12.61
CA ASP A 515 -7.54 8.63 -12.43
C ASP A 515 -7.08 8.67 -10.97
N GLU A 516 -7.69 9.51 -10.12
CA GLU A 516 -7.53 9.47 -8.66
C GLU A 516 -7.86 8.08 -8.08
N SER A 517 -9.00 7.52 -8.51
CA SER A 517 -9.52 6.25 -8.01
C SER A 517 -8.60 5.10 -8.43
N VAL A 518 -8.25 5.06 -9.71
CA VAL A 518 -7.32 4.07 -10.26
C VAL A 518 -5.92 4.23 -9.64
N THR A 519 -5.47 5.45 -9.33
CA THR A 519 -4.20 5.67 -8.61
C THR A 519 -4.21 4.96 -7.26
N ARG A 520 -5.23 5.17 -6.42
CA ARG A 520 -5.35 4.47 -5.11
C ARG A 520 -5.40 2.96 -5.27
N ILE A 521 -6.16 2.47 -6.25
CA ILE A 521 -6.32 1.03 -6.54
C ILE A 521 -4.98 0.40 -6.94
N LEU A 522 -4.22 1.03 -7.84
CA LEU A 522 -2.93 0.51 -8.29
C LEU A 522 -1.85 0.67 -7.22
N GLN A 523 -1.89 1.74 -6.41
CA GLN A 523 -1.03 1.88 -5.23
C GLN A 523 -1.26 0.73 -4.24
N LEU A 524 -2.51 0.35 -4.01
CA LEU A 524 -2.87 -0.76 -3.13
C LEU A 524 -2.36 -2.11 -3.68
N LYS A 525 -2.54 -2.38 -4.98
CA LYS A 525 -2.03 -3.60 -5.64
C LYS A 525 -0.50 -3.71 -5.52
N GLU A 526 0.22 -2.61 -5.72
CA GLU A 526 1.68 -2.55 -5.63
C GLU A 526 2.17 -2.63 -4.16
N LYS A 527 1.50 -1.96 -3.20
CA LYS A 527 1.80 -2.04 -1.76
C LYS A 527 1.81 -3.49 -1.27
N TYR A 528 0.83 -4.28 -1.68
CA TYR A 528 0.69 -5.71 -1.37
C TYR A 528 1.38 -6.63 -2.37
N LYS A 529 2.11 -6.09 -3.35
CA LYS A 529 2.86 -6.83 -4.39
C LYS A 529 2.01 -7.94 -5.03
N ILE A 530 0.74 -7.62 -5.31
CA ILE A 530 -0.18 -8.59 -5.88
C ILE A 530 0.35 -8.99 -7.26
N ASP A 531 0.23 -10.27 -7.60
CA ASP A 531 0.59 -10.82 -8.89
C ASP A 531 -0.40 -11.94 -9.30
N ASN A 532 -0.17 -12.51 -10.49
CA ASN A 532 -0.90 -13.67 -10.98
C ASN A 532 -0.21 -15.01 -10.58
N SER A 533 0.66 -15.03 -9.55
CA SER A 533 1.39 -16.24 -9.16
C SER A 533 0.45 -17.33 -8.64
N LYS A 534 0.60 -18.53 -9.22
CA LYS A 534 -0.22 -19.71 -8.93
C LYS A 534 0.28 -20.41 -7.68
N VAL A 535 -0.65 -20.93 -6.88
CA VAL A 535 -0.32 -21.73 -5.69
C VAL A 535 -0.35 -23.21 -6.05
N ASN A 536 0.75 -23.92 -5.77
CA ASN A 536 0.93 -25.30 -6.23
C ASN A 536 0.25 -26.35 -5.34
N LYS A 537 0.18 -26.12 -4.02
CA LYS A 537 -0.36 -27.07 -3.03
C LYS A 537 -0.72 -26.37 -1.73
N ILE A 538 -1.82 -26.82 -1.12
CA ILE A 538 -2.26 -26.43 0.23
C ILE A 538 -1.99 -27.58 1.21
N ASN A 539 -1.56 -27.25 2.43
CA ASN A 539 -1.38 -28.21 3.52
C ASN A 539 -2.43 -28.00 4.61
N ILE A 540 -3.64 -28.53 4.39
CA ILE A 540 -4.79 -28.37 5.30
C ILE A 540 -4.50 -28.89 6.71
N GLU A 541 -3.77 -30.00 6.85
CA GLU A 541 -3.40 -30.52 8.18
C GLU A 541 -2.52 -29.55 8.97
N GLU A 542 -1.64 -28.81 8.30
CA GLU A 542 -0.77 -27.83 8.92
C GLU A 542 -1.50 -26.51 9.24
N LEU A 543 -2.43 -26.09 8.37
CA LEU A 543 -3.34 -24.98 8.67
C LEU A 543 -4.18 -25.33 9.90
N ASN A 544 -4.88 -26.47 9.92
CA ASN A 544 -5.66 -26.95 11.06
C ASN A 544 -4.83 -27.13 12.34
N ARG A 545 -3.56 -27.56 12.25
CA ARG A 545 -2.63 -27.60 13.39
C ARG A 545 -2.27 -26.20 13.89
N THR A 546 -2.13 -25.22 12.98
CA THR A 546 -1.89 -23.81 13.33
C THR A 546 -3.11 -23.22 14.05
N ILE A 547 -4.31 -23.43 13.48
CA ILE A 547 -5.59 -22.97 14.04
C ILE A 547 -5.80 -23.53 15.45
N ASN A 548 -5.74 -24.87 15.61
CA ASN A 548 -5.89 -25.52 16.91
C ASN A 548 -4.87 -25.03 17.95
N LYS A 549 -3.62 -24.77 17.55
CA LYS A 549 -2.59 -24.27 18.48
C LYS A 549 -2.98 -22.91 19.07
N VAL A 550 -3.55 -22.01 18.27
CA VAL A 550 -4.02 -20.71 18.75
C VAL A 550 -5.33 -20.86 19.52
N LEU A 551 -6.35 -21.53 18.97
CA LEU A 551 -7.63 -21.68 19.66
C LEU A 551 -7.49 -22.36 21.02
N ASN A 552 -6.61 -23.36 21.16
CA ASN A 552 -6.39 -24.04 22.44
C ASN A 552 -5.65 -23.17 23.47
N LYS A 553 -4.83 -22.19 23.04
CA LYS A 553 -4.14 -21.24 23.95
C LYS A 553 -5.12 -20.35 24.73
N TYR A 554 -6.33 -20.15 24.19
CA TYR A 554 -7.34 -19.22 24.71
C TYR A 554 -8.63 -19.92 25.18
N ASN A 555 -8.70 -21.24 25.06
CA ASN A 555 -9.79 -22.09 25.60
C ASN A 555 -9.38 -22.85 26.87
N SER A 556 -8.21 -22.55 27.46
CA SER A 556 -7.59 -23.24 28.59
C SER A 556 -7.49 -22.38 29.84
#